data_AF-M1PCV2-F1
#
_entry.id   AF-M1PCV2-F1
#
_cell.length_a   1.000
_cell.length_b   1.000
_cell.length_c   1.000
_cell.angle_alpha   90.00
_cell.angle_beta   90.00
_cell.angle_gamma   90.00
#
_symmetry.space_group_name_H-M   'P 1'
#
loop_
_entity.id
_entity.type
_entity.pdbx_description
1 polymer ?
#
loop_
_entity_poly.entity_id
_entity_poly.type
_entity_poly.pdbx_seq_one_letter_code
_entity_poly.pdbx_strand_id
1 'polypeptide(L)'
;MRALIHDIVKFVALMTSFETSSGMPMVNRNLLFFISSWCLLFSFLFFLPIISANANQNHPKEYNEVVAVFPENFPPQCFLDEKGKPAGFAIDVLAQVARLANLKVVYRAEKSWVDASNALLNGTADLIPNSGITVKRLIDSDFTIPVETFAVVIFVREATDDIKSLADLKGRKVAVLPLNVGKKIVDGQKKYNGSGL
;
A
#
# COMPACT_ATOMS: atom_id res chain seq x y z
N MET A 1 6.02 -13.62 -19.28
CA MET A 1 7.25 -13.14 -19.95
C MET A 1 8.02 -14.26 -20.68
N ARG A 2 8.26 -15.44 -20.09
CA ARG A 2 8.98 -16.55 -20.76
C ARG A 2 8.29 -17.14 -22.01
N ALA A 3 6.95 -17.20 -22.04
CA ALA A 3 6.21 -17.72 -23.21
C ALA A 3 6.36 -16.82 -24.46
N LEU A 4 6.32 -15.50 -24.28
CA LEU A 4 6.40 -14.53 -25.38
C LEU A 4 7.75 -14.57 -26.10
N ILE A 5 8.84 -14.76 -25.34
CA ILE A 5 10.21 -14.84 -25.89
C ILE A 5 10.38 -16.14 -26.69
N HIS A 6 9.80 -17.24 -26.23
CA HIS A 6 9.86 -18.52 -26.92
C HIS A 6 9.16 -18.47 -28.29
N ASP A 7 8.02 -17.79 -28.39
CA ASP A 7 7.27 -17.66 -29.64
C ASP A 7 7.96 -16.74 -30.65
N ILE A 8 8.62 -15.66 -30.19
CA ILE A 8 9.42 -14.77 -31.03
C ILE A 8 10.63 -15.52 -31.61
N VAL A 9 11.34 -16.32 -30.81
CA VAL A 9 12.49 -17.11 -31.29
C VAL A 9 12.05 -18.17 -32.31
N LYS A 10 10.89 -18.81 -32.10
CA LYS A 10 10.31 -19.76 -33.06
C LYS A 10 9.96 -19.09 -34.38
N PHE A 11 9.40 -17.88 -34.32
CA PHE A 11 9.03 -17.11 -35.50
C PHE A 11 10.27 -16.69 -36.32
N VAL A 12 11.32 -16.22 -35.65
CA VAL A 12 12.59 -15.86 -36.31
C VAL A 12 13.24 -17.08 -36.96
N ALA A 13 13.25 -18.24 -36.29
CA ALA A 13 13.78 -19.47 -36.86
C ALA A 13 12.99 -19.95 -38.09
N LEU A 14 11.66 -19.78 -38.08
CA LEU A 14 10.79 -20.10 -39.21
C LEU A 14 11.12 -19.23 -40.43
N MET A 15 11.32 -17.93 -40.20
CA MET A 15 11.66 -16.95 -41.24
C MET A 15 13.02 -17.23 -41.89
N THR A 16 14.03 -17.61 -41.10
CA THR A 16 15.35 -18.00 -41.65
C THR A 16 15.33 -19.33 -42.40
N SER A 17 14.42 -20.25 -42.04
CA SER A 17 14.29 -21.54 -42.74
C SER A 17 13.62 -21.42 -44.12
N PHE A 18 12.86 -20.35 -44.36
CA PHE A 18 12.15 -20.13 -45.63
C PHE A 18 13.08 -19.64 -46.76
N GLU A 19 14.26 -19.09 -46.43
CA GLU A 19 15.24 -18.64 -47.43
C GLU A 19 16.02 -19.77 -48.11
N THR A 20 15.93 -21.01 -47.61
CA THR A 20 16.74 -22.14 -48.12
C THR A 20 16.00 -23.14 -49.00
N SER A 21 14.69 -22.98 -49.21
CA SER A 21 13.90 -23.90 -50.03
C SER A 21 12.90 -23.18 -50.93
N SER A 22 13.37 -22.70 -52.09
CA SER A 22 12.64 -22.75 -53.37
C SER A 22 13.36 -21.92 -54.42
N GLY A 23 13.57 -22.49 -55.61
CA GLY A 23 14.12 -21.79 -56.76
C GLY A 23 13.15 -20.71 -57.27
N MET A 24 13.26 -19.51 -56.71
CA MET A 24 12.54 -18.33 -57.19
C MET A 24 13.34 -17.57 -58.25
N PRO A 25 12.67 -16.94 -59.24
CA PRO A 25 13.32 -16.16 -60.28
C PRO A 25 14.05 -14.97 -59.65
N MET A 26 15.09 -14.46 -60.33
CA MET A 26 15.97 -13.37 -59.88
C MET A 26 15.19 -12.12 -59.43
N VAL A 27 14.72 -12.12 -58.18
CA VAL A 27 14.36 -10.90 -57.47
C VAL A 27 15.69 -10.23 -57.12
N ASN A 28 15.84 -8.99 -57.57
CA ASN A 28 17.08 -8.24 -57.44
C ASN A 28 17.59 -8.33 -55.99
N ARG A 29 18.80 -8.83 -55.80
CA ARG A 29 19.40 -9.06 -54.48
C ARG A 29 19.38 -7.78 -53.64
N ASN A 30 19.47 -6.61 -54.29
CA ASN A 30 19.33 -5.31 -53.63
C ASN A 30 17.91 -5.08 -53.07
N LEU A 31 16.86 -5.51 -53.77
CA LEU A 31 15.46 -5.35 -53.33
C LEU A 31 15.13 -6.26 -52.14
N LEU A 32 15.67 -7.49 -52.10
CA LEU A 32 15.55 -8.39 -50.95
C LEU A 32 16.28 -7.84 -49.72
N PHE A 33 17.46 -7.25 -49.89
CA PHE A 33 18.17 -6.55 -48.82
C PHE A 33 17.46 -5.28 -48.35
N PHE A 34 16.80 -4.54 -49.26
CA PHE A 34 16.02 -3.36 -48.90
C PHE A 34 14.77 -3.74 -48.08
N ILE A 35 14.07 -4.80 -48.45
CA ILE A 35 12.85 -5.25 -47.74
C ILE A 35 13.20 -5.85 -46.37
N SER A 36 14.27 -6.65 -46.25
CA SER A 36 14.68 -7.22 -44.96
C SER A 36 15.24 -6.17 -44.00
N SER A 37 15.98 -5.17 -44.51
CA SER A 37 16.50 -4.05 -43.73
C SER A 37 15.37 -3.13 -43.24
N TRP A 38 14.34 -2.89 -44.06
CA TRP A 38 13.14 -2.17 -43.63
C TRP A 38 12.25 -2.96 -42.68
N CYS A 39 12.11 -4.28 -42.81
CA CYS A 39 11.40 -5.10 -41.84
C CYS A 39 12.09 -5.08 -40.46
N LEU A 40 13.42 -5.09 -40.41
CA LEU A 40 14.17 -4.97 -39.15
C LEU A 40 14.05 -3.55 -38.54
N LEU A 41 14.12 -2.49 -39.34
CA LEU A 41 13.89 -1.10 -38.88
C LEU A 41 12.46 -0.85 -38.41
N PHE A 42 11.45 -1.40 -39.10
CA PHE A 42 10.03 -1.28 -38.73
C PHE A 42 9.70 -2.11 -37.47
N SER A 43 10.36 -3.26 -37.30
CA SER A 43 10.27 -4.07 -36.07
C SER A 43 10.97 -3.38 -34.88
N PHE A 44 12.07 -2.64 -35.13
CA PHE A 44 12.79 -1.87 -34.11
C PHE A 44 12.02 -0.62 -33.66
N LEU A 45 11.25 0.01 -34.57
CA LEU A 45 10.36 1.13 -34.25
C LEU A 45 9.07 0.71 -33.52
N PHE A 46 8.59 -0.53 -33.71
CA PHE A 46 7.43 -1.08 -32.99
C PHE A 46 7.77 -1.72 -31.63
N PHE A 47 9.05 -1.93 -31.32
CA PHE A 47 9.54 -2.47 -30.03
C PHE A 47 10.38 -1.46 -29.22
N LEU A 48 10.39 -0.17 -29.59
CA LEU A 48 10.68 0.90 -28.63
C LEU A 48 9.51 1.02 -27.66
N PRO A 49 9.78 1.15 -26.36
CA PRO A 49 9.13 0.28 -25.40
C PRO A 49 7.75 0.77 -24.97
N ILE A 50 6.79 -0.16 -24.93
CA ILE A 50 5.70 -0.20 -23.95
C ILE A 50 6.32 -0.49 -22.56
N ILE A 51 7.26 0.36 -22.14
CA ILE A 51 7.85 0.42 -20.80
C ILE A 51 7.79 1.90 -20.41
N SER A 52 6.59 2.46 -20.39
CA SER A 52 6.24 3.56 -19.48
C SER A 52 4.72 3.78 -19.49
N ALA A 53 3.96 2.80 -19.01
CA ALA A 53 2.55 3.02 -18.65
C ALA A 53 2.21 2.52 -17.23
N ASN A 54 3.20 1.99 -16.51
CA ASN A 54 3.13 1.76 -15.06
C ASN A 54 4.33 2.36 -14.35
N ALA A 55 4.93 3.42 -14.91
CA ALA A 55 5.67 4.35 -14.08
C ALA A 55 4.62 5.04 -13.22
N ASN A 56 4.59 4.65 -11.95
CA ASN A 56 3.89 5.33 -10.88
C ASN A 56 3.92 6.83 -11.17
N GLN A 57 2.75 7.48 -11.26
CA GLN A 57 2.61 8.92 -11.47
C GLN A 57 3.14 9.65 -10.22
N ASN A 58 4.44 9.53 -9.98
CA ASN A 58 5.15 10.26 -8.97
C ASN A 58 5.34 11.65 -9.55
N HIS A 59 4.32 12.48 -9.36
CA HIS A 59 4.47 13.92 -9.42
C HIS A 59 5.73 14.29 -8.63
N PRO A 60 6.60 15.19 -9.14
CA PRO A 60 7.73 15.66 -8.37
C PRO A 60 7.18 16.29 -7.09
N LYS A 61 7.39 15.60 -5.98
CA LYS A 61 6.92 16.01 -4.67
C LYS A 61 7.62 17.34 -4.37
N GLU A 62 6.86 18.44 -4.36
CA GLU A 62 7.41 19.68 -3.81
C GLU A 62 7.92 19.37 -2.41
N TYR A 63 9.16 19.76 -2.09
CA TYR A 63 9.79 19.44 -0.81
C TYR A 63 9.00 19.93 0.43
N ASN A 64 7.95 20.71 0.22
CA ASN A 64 7.07 21.25 1.25
C ASN A 64 5.72 20.52 1.35
N GLU A 65 5.44 19.48 0.56
CA GLU A 65 4.18 18.73 0.62
C GLU A 65 4.36 17.36 1.29
N VAL A 66 3.44 16.99 2.18
CA VAL A 66 3.37 15.67 2.81
C VAL A 66 1.96 15.07 2.70
N VAL A 67 1.89 13.77 2.47
CA VAL A 67 0.64 13.00 2.38
C VAL A 67 0.36 12.33 3.72
N ALA A 68 -0.71 12.76 4.39
CA ALA A 68 -1.17 12.20 5.65
C ALA A 68 -2.36 11.26 5.42
N VAL A 69 -2.24 10.00 5.84
CA VAL A 69 -3.32 9.00 5.75
C VAL A 69 -3.92 8.68 7.10
N PHE A 70 -5.23 8.46 7.14
CA PHE A 70 -5.96 8.14 8.35
C PHE A 70 -7.23 7.33 8.04
N PRO A 71 -7.74 6.51 8.97
CA PRO A 71 -9.04 5.86 8.78
C PRO A 71 -10.16 6.92 8.71
N GLU A 72 -11.08 6.77 7.76
CA GLU A 72 -12.16 7.75 7.52
C GLU A 72 -13.13 7.94 8.70
N ASN A 73 -13.15 7.00 9.65
CA ASN A 73 -14.03 7.04 10.82
C ASN A 73 -13.33 6.50 12.07
N PHE A 74 -12.65 7.37 12.81
CA PHE A 74 -12.07 7.08 14.11
C PHE A 74 -12.16 8.29 15.07
N PRO A 75 -13.38 8.72 15.42
CA PRO A 75 -13.59 9.79 16.37
C PRO A 75 -13.10 9.40 17.78
N PRO A 76 -12.64 10.38 18.59
CA PRO A 76 -12.53 11.81 18.28
C PRO A 76 -11.22 12.19 17.56
N GLN A 77 -10.38 11.23 17.19
CA GLN A 77 -9.01 11.47 16.75
C GLN A 77 -8.92 11.91 15.29
N CYS A 78 -9.50 11.14 14.37
CA CYS A 78 -9.48 11.45 12.94
C CYS A 78 -10.71 10.84 12.27
N PHE A 79 -11.44 11.66 11.53
CA PHE A 79 -12.65 11.25 10.82
C PHE A 79 -12.96 12.25 9.71
N LEU A 80 -13.89 11.90 8.82
CA LEU A 80 -14.49 12.85 7.89
C LEU A 80 -15.74 13.46 8.53
N ASP A 81 -15.82 14.79 8.53
CA ASP A 81 -17.01 15.53 8.98
C ASP A 81 -18.18 15.39 7.98
N GLU A 82 -19.32 16.01 8.30
CA GLU A 82 -20.52 15.98 7.45
C GLU A 82 -20.30 16.56 6.04
N LYS A 83 -19.22 17.33 5.85
CA LYS A 83 -18.84 17.94 4.57
C LYS A 83 -17.71 17.16 3.87
N GLY A 84 -17.33 15.99 4.40
CA GLY A 84 -16.26 15.16 3.88
C GLY A 84 -14.86 15.73 4.14
N LYS A 85 -14.70 16.66 5.09
CA LYS A 85 -13.40 17.22 5.45
C LYS A 85 -12.75 16.44 6.59
N PRO A 86 -11.42 16.26 6.57
CA PRO A 86 -10.68 15.72 7.72
C PRO A 86 -10.93 16.57 8.97
N ALA A 87 -11.29 15.92 10.06
CA ALA A 87 -11.56 16.53 11.36
C ALA A 87 -11.11 15.61 12.51
N GLY A 88 -10.96 16.21 13.69
CA GLY A 88 -10.59 15.51 14.92
C GLY A 88 -9.26 15.96 15.50
N PHE A 89 -9.00 15.54 16.74
CA PHE A 89 -7.85 16.02 17.52
C PHE A 89 -6.50 15.82 16.81
N ALA A 90 -6.27 14.64 16.23
CA ALA A 90 -5.02 14.34 15.54
C ALA A 90 -4.85 15.17 14.25
N ILE A 91 -5.96 15.48 13.56
CA ILE A 91 -5.96 16.33 12.38
C ILE A 91 -5.56 17.75 12.77
N ASP A 92 -6.15 18.29 13.84
CA ASP A 92 -5.87 19.65 14.35
C ASP A 92 -4.42 19.80 14.81
N VAL A 93 -3.90 18.80 15.54
CA VAL A 93 -2.50 18.78 15.97
C VAL A 93 -1.55 18.78 14.77
N LEU A 94 -1.78 17.90 13.78
CA LEU A 94 -0.95 17.84 12.59
C LEU A 94 -1.01 19.14 11.77
N ALA A 95 -2.20 19.74 11.64
CA ALA A 95 -2.36 21.01 10.93
C ALA A 95 -1.53 22.12 11.58
N GLN A 96 -1.51 22.18 12.92
CA GLN A 96 -0.71 23.16 13.63
C GLN A 96 0.80 22.91 13.50
N VAL A 97 1.24 21.65 13.56
CA VAL A 97 2.65 21.27 13.34
C VAL A 97 3.08 21.64 11.92
N ALA A 98 2.27 21.31 10.91
CA ALA A 98 2.57 21.63 9.52
C ALA A 98 2.66 23.14 9.28
N ARG A 99 1.77 23.94 9.91
CA ARG A 99 1.82 25.40 9.86
C ARG A 99 3.13 25.95 10.42
N LEU A 100 3.60 25.41 11.55
CA LEU A 100 4.88 25.82 12.15
C LEU A 100 6.09 25.39 11.32
N ALA A 101 6.00 24.25 10.64
CA ALA A 101 7.05 23.71 9.79
C ALA A 101 7.02 24.24 8.35
N ASN A 102 6.07 25.11 8.00
CA ASN A 102 5.82 25.59 6.63
C ASN A 102 5.61 24.43 5.63
N LEU A 103 4.86 23.40 6.05
CA LEU A 103 4.49 22.25 5.25
C LEU A 103 3.02 22.33 4.81
N LYS A 104 2.75 21.87 3.60
CA LYS A 104 1.41 21.61 3.08
C LYS A 104 1.07 20.14 3.31
N VAL A 105 -0.08 19.89 3.95
CA VAL A 105 -0.57 18.53 4.20
C VAL A 105 -1.67 18.19 3.21
N VAL A 106 -1.48 17.10 2.48
CA VAL A 106 -2.53 16.46 1.68
C VAL A 106 -3.10 15.30 2.49
N TYR A 107 -4.33 15.47 2.94
CA TYR A 107 -5.03 14.47 3.72
C TYR A 107 -5.71 13.46 2.81
N ARG A 108 -5.53 12.16 3.09
CA ARG A 108 -6.20 11.07 2.40
C ARG A 108 -6.85 10.13 3.41
N ALA A 109 -8.18 10.09 3.38
CA ALA A 109 -8.94 9.16 4.20
C ALA A 109 -8.91 7.76 3.55
N GLU A 110 -8.71 6.75 4.38
CA GLU A 110 -8.67 5.33 4.00
C GLU A 110 -9.82 4.59 4.70
N LYS A 111 -10.32 3.51 4.08
CA LYS A 111 -11.48 2.77 4.61
C LYS A 111 -11.22 2.13 5.97
N SER A 112 -9.97 1.79 6.25
CA SER A 112 -9.61 1.09 7.48
C SER A 112 -8.21 1.43 7.96
N TRP A 113 -7.94 1.06 9.21
CA TRP A 113 -6.60 1.09 9.78
C TRP A 113 -5.59 0.23 9.02
N VAL A 114 -6.06 -0.87 8.41
CA VAL A 114 -5.20 -1.76 7.62
C VAL A 114 -4.76 -1.04 6.36
N ASP A 115 -5.68 -0.37 5.67
CA ASP A 115 -5.40 0.37 4.45
C ASP A 115 -4.47 1.56 4.71
N ALA A 116 -4.73 2.35 5.76
CA ALA A 116 -3.85 3.45 6.18
C ALA A 116 -2.44 2.96 6.57
N SER A 117 -2.34 1.84 7.28
CA SER A 117 -1.03 1.26 7.64
C SER A 117 -0.29 0.76 6.41
N ASN A 118 -0.98 0.11 5.47
CA ASN A 118 -0.37 -0.36 4.22
C ASN A 118 0.09 0.81 3.34
N ALA A 119 -0.67 1.91 3.29
CA ALA A 119 -0.29 3.11 2.58
C ALA A 119 1.03 3.70 3.10
N LEU A 120 1.18 3.77 4.43
CA LEU A 120 2.42 4.20 5.08
C LEU A 120 3.59 3.25 4.74
N LEU A 121 3.41 1.95 4.97
CA LEU A 121 4.47 0.95 4.79
C LEU A 121 4.92 0.79 3.33
N ASN A 122 4.02 1.00 2.38
CA ASN A 122 4.32 0.94 0.94
C ASN A 122 4.86 2.27 0.39
N GLY A 123 4.99 3.31 1.23
CA GLY A 123 5.50 4.63 0.83
C GLY A 123 4.55 5.42 -0.07
N THR A 124 3.25 5.08 -0.11
CA THR A 124 2.24 5.88 -0.83
C THR A 124 1.62 6.97 0.04
N ALA A 125 2.03 7.04 1.31
CA ALA A 125 1.77 8.11 2.26
C ALA A 125 2.99 8.31 3.15
N ASP A 126 3.14 9.50 3.71
CA ASP A 126 4.32 9.89 4.48
C ASP A 126 4.14 9.71 5.99
N LEU A 127 2.90 9.88 6.47
CA LEU A 127 2.61 9.81 7.90
C LEU A 127 1.16 9.43 8.18
N ILE A 128 0.93 9.00 9.43
CA ILE A 128 -0.40 8.86 10.02
C ILE A 128 -0.51 9.89 11.16
N PRO A 129 -1.54 10.76 11.20
CA PRO A 129 -1.64 11.85 12.18
C PRO A 129 -1.57 11.41 13.65
N ASN A 130 -2.10 10.22 13.97
CA ASN A 130 -1.99 9.63 15.29
C ASN A 130 -2.00 8.10 15.17
N SER A 131 -1.07 7.44 15.86
CA SER A 131 -1.02 6.01 15.99
C SER A 131 -0.43 5.63 17.35
N GLY A 132 -1.02 4.63 18.01
CA GLY A 132 -0.48 4.10 19.26
C GLY A 132 0.95 3.57 19.09
N ILE A 133 1.85 3.96 19.99
CA ILE A 133 3.25 3.54 19.98
C ILE A 133 3.35 2.10 20.52
N THR A 134 3.96 1.21 19.74
CA THR A 134 4.21 -0.18 20.17
C THR A 134 5.57 -0.64 19.65
N VAL A 135 6.22 -1.57 20.35
CA VAL A 135 7.50 -2.17 19.90
C VAL A 135 7.43 -2.70 18.47
N LYS A 136 6.29 -3.28 18.07
CA LYS A 136 6.12 -3.78 16.69
C LYS A 136 6.16 -2.65 15.67
N ARG A 137 5.52 -1.51 15.95
CA ARG A 137 5.44 -0.37 15.02
C ARG A 137 6.76 0.39 14.95
N LEU A 138 7.52 0.42 16.04
CA LEU A 138 8.85 1.03 16.09
C LEU A 138 9.90 0.32 15.20
N ILE A 139 9.61 -0.91 14.74
CA ILE A 139 10.50 -1.63 13.82
C ILE A 139 10.38 -1.05 12.39
N ASP A 140 9.16 -0.67 11.99
CA ASP A 140 8.84 -0.32 10.61
C ASP A 140 8.52 1.18 10.44
N SER A 141 8.53 1.97 11.51
CA SER A 141 8.12 3.38 11.49
C SER A 141 8.73 4.19 12.63
N ASP A 142 9.04 5.45 12.34
CA ASP A 142 9.40 6.44 13.34
C ASP A 142 8.15 7.08 13.98
N PHE A 143 8.30 7.53 15.23
CA PHE A 143 7.25 8.23 15.97
C PHE A 143 7.79 9.56 16.50
N THR A 144 6.91 10.55 16.57
CA THR A 144 7.17 11.79 17.31
C THR A 144 7.23 11.50 18.81
N ILE A 145 7.53 12.55 19.59
CA ILE A 145 7.19 12.50 21.02
C ILE A 145 5.67 12.26 21.18
N PRO A 146 5.24 11.53 22.22
CA PRO A 146 3.82 11.29 22.46
C PRO A 146 3.04 12.61 22.63
N VAL A 147 1.96 12.75 21.88
CA VAL A 147 1.06 13.92 21.97
C VAL A 147 -0.11 13.69 22.94
N GLU A 148 -0.40 12.43 23.25
CA GLU A 148 -1.42 12.02 24.21
C GLU A 148 -1.10 10.64 24.81
N THR A 149 -1.75 10.28 25.92
CA THR A 149 -1.67 8.95 26.53
C THR A 149 -3.01 8.59 27.16
N PHE A 150 -3.50 7.38 26.92
CA PHE A 150 -4.74 6.87 27.48
C PHE A 150 -4.64 5.38 27.81
N ALA A 151 -5.49 4.93 28.73
CA ALA A 151 -5.58 3.52 29.10
C ALA A 151 -6.42 2.74 28.07
N VAL A 152 -6.01 1.50 27.80
CA VAL A 152 -6.83 0.54 27.08
C VAL A 152 -7.89 0.00 28.04
N VAL A 153 -9.16 0.25 27.74
CA VAL A 153 -10.30 -0.12 28.59
C VAL A 153 -11.23 -1.10 27.88
N ILE A 154 -12.01 -1.84 28.67
CA ILE A 154 -13.03 -2.76 28.18
C ILE A 154 -14.37 -2.04 28.22
N PHE A 155 -15.06 -1.98 27.09
CA PHE A 155 -16.44 -1.53 27.02
C PHE A 155 -17.38 -2.73 27.11
N VAL A 156 -18.36 -2.64 28.02
CA VAL A 156 -19.40 -3.65 28.20
C VAL A 156 -20.77 -3.01 28.00
N ARG A 157 -21.80 -3.83 27.76
CA ARG A 157 -23.18 -3.31 27.75
C ARG A 157 -23.56 -2.89 29.16
N GLU A 158 -24.44 -1.90 29.27
CA GLU A 158 -24.92 -1.39 30.56
C GLU A 158 -25.45 -2.50 31.49
N ALA A 159 -26.22 -3.45 30.93
CA ALA A 159 -26.75 -4.59 31.67
C ALA A 159 -25.71 -5.69 32.00
N THR A 160 -24.42 -5.51 31.65
CA THR A 160 -23.35 -6.48 31.95
C THR A 160 -22.67 -6.10 33.25
N ASP A 161 -22.96 -6.84 34.32
CA ASP A 161 -22.41 -6.64 35.65
C ASP A 161 -21.30 -7.63 36.03
N ASP A 162 -21.14 -8.72 35.27
CA ASP A 162 -20.22 -9.84 35.53
C ASP A 162 -18.79 -9.67 34.97
N ILE A 163 -18.48 -8.55 34.32
CA ILE A 163 -17.14 -8.25 33.79
C ILE A 163 -16.56 -7.04 34.52
N LYS A 164 -15.62 -7.27 35.44
CA LYS A 164 -14.94 -6.22 36.24
C LYS A 164 -13.43 -6.21 36.04
N SER A 165 -12.87 -7.27 35.45
CA SER A 165 -11.45 -7.45 35.24
C SER A 165 -11.18 -8.12 33.90
N LEU A 166 -9.90 -8.14 33.50
CA LEU A 166 -9.47 -8.84 32.29
C LEU A 166 -9.69 -10.36 32.39
N ALA A 167 -9.61 -10.94 33.59
CA ALA A 167 -9.81 -12.37 33.82
C ALA A 167 -11.24 -12.82 33.52
N ASP A 168 -12.22 -11.93 33.72
CA ASP A 168 -13.64 -12.20 33.47
C ASP A 168 -13.96 -12.34 31.97
N LEU A 169 -13.00 -12.00 31.08
CA LEU A 169 -13.14 -12.22 29.64
C LEU A 169 -12.93 -13.69 29.23
N LYS A 170 -12.47 -14.56 30.15
CA LYS A 170 -12.21 -15.97 29.82
C LYS A 170 -13.48 -16.66 29.32
N GLY A 171 -13.36 -17.31 28.16
CA GLY A 171 -14.49 -17.99 27.50
C GLY A 171 -15.52 -17.06 26.86
N ARG A 172 -15.36 -15.73 26.94
CA ARG A 172 -16.28 -14.76 26.34
C ARG A 172 -15.88 -14.44 24.89
N LYS A 173 -16.86 -14.07 24.07
CA LYS A 173 -16.62 -13.52 22.73
C LYS A 173 -16.31 -12.03 22.88
N VAL A 174 -15.09 -11.63 22.49
CA VAL A 174 -14.61 -10.24 22.59
C VAL A 174 -14.34 -9.69 21.20
N ALA A 175 -14.95 -8.55 20.89
CA ALA A 175 -14.70 -7.81 19.66
C ALA A 175 -13.45 -6.92 19.84
N VAL A 176 -12.57 -6.89 18.85
CA VAL A 176 -11.35 -6.09 18.89
C VAL A 176 -10.91 -5.71 17.48
N LEU A 177 -10.33 -4.53 17.35
CA LEU A 177 -9.79 -4.07 16.08
C LEU A 177 -8.48 -4.83 15.73
N PRO A 178 -8.31 -5.34 14.48
CA PRO A 178 -7.20 -6.21 14.09
C PRO A 178 -5.77 -5.70 14.37
N LEU A 179 -5.57 -4.37 14.42
CA LEU A 179 -4.26 -3.74 14.63
C LEU A 179 -4.11 -3.02 15.99
N ASN A 180 -5.11 -3.14 16.87
CA ASN A 180 -5.07 -2.51 18.20
C ASN A 180 -4.30 -3.39 19.20
N VAL A 181 -3.60 -2.76 20.17
CA VAL A 181 -2.87 -3.46 21.23
C VAL A 181 -3.78 -4.38 22.07
N GLY A 182 -5.06 -4.02 22.22
CA GLY A 182 -6.08 -4.84 22.87
C GLY A 182 -6.21 -6.23 22.27
N LYS A 183 -5.88 -6.42 20.99
CA LYS A 183 -5.91 -7.75 20.36
C LYS A 183 -4.88 -8.67 21.02
N LYS A 184 -3.67 -8.18 21.27
CA LYS A 184 -2.62 -8.95 21.97
C LYS A 184 -3.03 -9.28 23.40
N ILE A 185 -3.65 -8.33 24.09
CA ILE A 185 -4.13 -8.50 25.47
C ILE A 185 -5.18 -9.62 25.52
N VAL A 186 -6.19 -9.58 24.64
CA VAL A 186 -7.26 -10.58 24.56
C VAL A 186 -6.73 -11.94 24.09
N ASP A 187 -5.85 -11.98 23.10
CA ASP A 187 -5.24 -13.23 22.63
C ASP A 187 -4.39 -13.89 23.73
N GLY A 188 -3.74 -13.10 24.60
CA GLY A 188 -3.07 -13.59 25.80
C GLY A 188 -4.01 -14.31 26.76
N GLN A 189 -5.24 -13.81 26.93
CA GLN A 189 -6.27 -14.48 27.74
C GLN A 189 -6.72 -15.81 27.13
N LYS A 190 -6.79 -15.90 25.80
CA LYS A 190 -7.11 -17.16 25.11
C LYS A 190 -5.99 -18.19 25.25
N LYS A 191 -4.72 -17.76 25.21
CA LYS A 191 -3.55 -18.64 25.40
C LYS A 191 -3.42 -19.17 26.83
N TYR A 192 -3.96 -18.46 27.82
CA TYR A 192 -4.07 -18.92 29.21
C TYR A 192 -5.28 -19.87 29.44
N ASN A 193 -5.80 -20.51 28.38
CA ASN A 193 -6.58 -21.73 28.49
C ASN A 193 -5.58 -22.90 28.64
N GLY A 194 -5.22 -23.19 29.90
CA GLY A 194 -4.09 -24.04 30.27
C GLY A 194 -3.85 -25.30 29.44
N SER A 195 -2.58 -25.46 29.06
CA SER A 195 -1.89 -26.75 29.05
C SER A 195 -0.48 -26.51 29.59
N GLY A 196 -0.42 -26.27 30.90
CA GLY A 196 0.70 -26.73 31.72
C GLY A 196 0.35 -28.13 32.21
N LEU A 197 0.69 -29.12 31.40
CA LEU A 197 1.10 -30.47 31.77
C LEU A 197 2.24 -30.83 30.84
#